data_AF-A0AA39DIF4-F1
#
_entry.id   AF-A0AA39DIF4-F1
#
_cell.length_a   1.000
_cell.length_b   1.000
_cell.length_c   1.000
_cell.angle_alpha   90.00
_cell.angle_beta   90.00
_cell.angle_gamma   90.00
#
_symmetry.space_group_name_H-M   'P 1'
#
loop_
_entity.id
_entity.type
_entity.pdbx_description
1 polymer ?
#
loop_
_entity_poly.entity_id
_entity_poly.type
_entity_poly.pdbx_seq_one_letter_code
_entity_poly.pdbx_strand_id
1 'polypeptide(L)'
;MASSVEDDEPLLLGYSHAGIHELSSSAVEELLLHKPVPGRWWPRLFGWESRLLWVLSGSAIVSSVFNYMLSFITLMFAGQLGALELAGASIASVGIQGLAYGLMLGMASAVQTVCGQAYGAKKYAAMGIICQRAIVLHLGAAILLTFLYWYSGAFLKAIGQSESIAVQGQIFARGLIPQVYAFAISCPMQRFLQAQNIVNPLAYIAVGITLLHILLTWIVVHVLDSGLLGIALTLSLSWWLLVFANALYILLSPSCKETWTGFSLKAFQGIWPYFKLTVASAVMLCLEIWYSQGLVLISGLLPNPTVSLDSISICMNYLNWDITFMLGLSAGASVRVSNELGAARPLVAKFSVLVVNANSIIISIFFSAIVLIFKVGLSKLFTSDTEVIEAVSNLTPLLAISVFLNGIQPILSGVAIGSGWQAIVAYVNLATYYLIGLPIGCVLGFKTSLGVVVSRISSPFLLVFLHASAAPALPHPHPPPPPPPPPPPTHTHTESYP
;
A
#
# COMPACT_ATOMS: atom_id res chain seq x y z
N MET A 1 -8.43 49.39 -46.92
CA MET A 1 -8.23 47.94 -47.12
C MET A 1 -8.00 47.34 -45.75
N ALA A 2 -9.03 46.70 -45.21
CA ALA A 2 -9.03 46.11 -43.88
C ALA A 2 -8.27 44.78 -43.92
N SER A 3 -7.28 44.64 -43.04
CA SER A 3 -6.62 43.37 -42.74
C SER A 3 -7.55 42.50 -41.91
N SER A 4 -7.91 41.33 -42.45
CA SER A 4 -8.62 40.26 -41.76
C SER A 4 -7.80 39.79 -40.56
N VAL A 5 -8.30 40.05 -39.36
CA VAL A 5 -7.96 39.31 -38.15
C VAL A 5 -8.58 37.92 -38.34
N GLU A 6 -7.76 36.93 -38.62
CA GLU A 6 -8.16 35.52 -38.42
C GLU A 6 -8.26 35.32 -36.91
N ASP A 7 -9.49 35.13 -36.45
CA ASP A 7 -9.80 34.65 -35.10
C ASP A 7 -9.18 33.26 -34.93
N ASP A 8 -8.11 33.14 -34.14
CA ASP A 8 -7.68 31.88 -33.53
C ASP A 8 -8.75 31.44 -32.52
N GLU A 9 -9.81 30.82 -33.04
CA GLU A 9 -10.82 30.12 -32.26
C GLU A 9 -10.14 28.97 -31.49
N PRO A 10 -10.16 28.94 -30.14
CA PRO A 10 -9.40 27.94 -29.40
C PRO A 10 -10.01 26.55 -29.63
N LEU A 11 -9.12 25.55 -29.80
CA LEU A 11 -9.36 24.09 -29.78
C LEU A 11 -10.37 23.57 -28.71
N LEU A 12 -10.74 24.42 -27.75
CA LEU A 12 -11.77 24.22 -26.73
C LEU A 12 -13.20 24.04 -27.29
N LEU A 13 -13.51 24.50 -28.51
CA LEU A 13 -14.84 24.32 -29.12
C LEU A 13 -15.04 22.94 -29.78
N GLY A 14 -13.97 22.23 -30.14
CA GLY A 14 -14.06 20.85 -30.65
C GLY A 14 -14.51 19.83 -29.60
N TYR A 15 -14.42 20.18 -28.32
CA TYR A 15 -14.87 19.37 -27.18
C TYR A 15 -16.28 19.71 -26.70
N SER A 16 -17.04 20.56 -27.42
CA SER A 16 -18.27 21.14 -26.87
C SER A 16 -19.45 20.16 -26.70
N HIS A 17 -19.39 18.92 -27.22
CA HIS A 17 -20.42 17.91 -26.95
C HIS A 17 -19.92 16.46 -26.86
N ALA A 18 -18.65 16.17 -27.16
CA ALA A 18 -18.08 14.84 -26.97
C ALA A 18 -17.76 14.61 -25.49
N GLY A 19 -18.29 13.52 -24.92
CA GLY A 19 -18.27 13.26 -23.50
C GLY A 19 -16.86 13.34 -22.88
N ILE A 20 -16.71 14.15 -21.83
CA ILE A 20 -15.50 14.27 -21.01
C ILE A 20 -15.01 12.90 -20.49
N HIS A 21 -15.90 11.91 -20.48
CA HIS A 21 -15.59 10.51 -20.20
C HIS A 21 -14.57 9.86 -21.16
N GLU A 22 -14.32 10.43 -22.34
CA GLU A 22 -13.40 9.92 -23.36
C GLU A 22 -12.10 10.73 -23.48
N LEU A 23 -11.91 11.77 -22.65
CA LEU A 23 -10.67 12.56 -22.67
C LEU A 23 -9.47 11.70 -22.29
N SER A 24 -8.48 11.65 -23.19
CA SER A 24 -7.19 11.05 -22.91
C SER A 24 -6.39 11.91 -21.93
N SER A 25 -5.55 11.29 -21.11
CA SER A 25 -4.70 12.06 -20.18
C SER A 25 -3.74 13.02 -20.91
N SER A 26 -3.38 12.77 -22.17
CA SER A 26 -2.64 13.75 -22.99
C SER A 26 -3.45 15.00 -23.32
N ALA A 27 -4.73 14.86 -23.67
CA ALA A 27 -5.61 16.00 -23.93
C ALA A 27 -5.82 16.84 -22.66
N VAL A 28 -5.92 16.19 -21.50
CA VAL A 28 -6.02 16.91 -20.22
C VAL A 28 -4.71 17.60 -19.85
N GLU A 29 -3.54 16.99 -20.11
CA GLU A 29 -2.24 17.65 -19.93
C GLU A 29 -2.15 18.92 -20.78
N GLU A 30 -2.53 18.85 -22.05
CA GLU A 30 -2.56 19.99 -22.98
C GLU A 30 -3.53 21.09 -22.53
N LEU A 31 -4.72 20.71 -22.06
CA LEU A 31 -5.68 21.64 -21.48
C LEU A 31 -5.12 22.36 -20.24
N LEU A 32 -4.41 21.63 -19.36
CA LEU A 32 -3.82 22.20 -18.15
C LEU A 32 -2.61 23.10 -18.44
N LEU A 33 -1.92 22.89 -19.57
CA LEU A 33 -0.85 23.76 -20.06
C LEU A 33 -1.40 25.13 -20.49
N HIS A 34 -2.55 25.17 -21.16
CA HIS A 34 -3.17 26.40 -21.65
C HIS A 34 -4.03 27.06 -20.55
N LYS A 35 -3.38 27.77 -19.62
CA LYS A 35 -4.07 28.57 -18.58
C LYS A 35 -4.59 29.90 -19.16
N PRO A 36 -5.78 30.39 -18.74
CA PRO A 36 -6.64 29.85 -17.68
C PRO A 36 -7.71 28.87 -18.17
N VAL A 37 -7.86 27.73 -17.48
CA VAL A 37 -8.97 26.79 -17.69
C VAL A 37 -10.27 27.39 -17.11
N PRO A 38 -11.38 27.49 -17.88
CA PRO A 38 -12.61 28.09 -17.37
C PRO A 38 -13.19 27.32 -16.18
N GLY A 39 -13.69 28.03 -15.16
CA GLY A 39 -14.18 27.48 -13.89
C GLY A 39 -15.14 26.28 -14.03
N ARG A 40 -16.01 26.30 -15.03
CA ARG A 40 -16.99 25.25 -15.35
C ARG A 40 -16.38 23.87 -15.66
N TRP A 41 -15.11 23.80 -16.03
CA TRP A 41 -14.44 22.54 -16.38
C TRP A 41 -13.87 21.81 -15.17
N TRP A 42 -13.59 22.50 -14.04
CA TRP A 42 -12.98 21.88 -12.87
C TRP A 42 -13.81 20.73 -12.27
N PRO A 43 -15.14 20.84 -12.07
CA PRO A 43 -15.94 19.72 -11.55
C PRO A 43 -15.92 18.51 -12.49
N ARG A 44 -15.90 18.76 -13.80
CA ARG A 44 -15.87 17.73 -14.84
C ARG A 44 -14.52 17.02 -14.89
N LEU A 45 -13.42 17.77 -14.81
CA LEU A 45 -12.06 17.22 -14.71
C LEU A 45 -11.88 16.43 -13.41
N PHE A 46 -12.41 16.93 -12.30
CA PHE A 46 -12.39 16.24 -11.01
C PHE A 46 -13.13 14.89 -11.11
N GLY A 47 -14.33 14.88 -11.69
CA GLY A 47 -15.10 13.65 -11.91
C GLY A 47 -14.38 12.64 -12.81
N TRP A 48 -13.74 13.11 -13.88
CA TRP A 48 -12.94 12.28 -14.79
C TRP A 48 -11.76 11.62 -14.07
N GLU A 49 -10.94 12.40 -13.37
CA GLU A 49 -9.76 11.87 -12.67
C GLU A 49 -10.17 10.98 -11.49
N SER A 50 -11.23 11.36 -10.77
CA SER A 50 -11.78 10.56 -9.67
C SER A 50 -12.26 9.19 -10.16
N ARG A 51 -12.93 9.11 -11.32
CA ARG A 51 -13.32 7.84 -11.94
C ARG A 51 -12.11 6.95 -12.23
N LEU A 52 -11.06 7.49 -12.84
CA LEU A 52 -9.84 6.74 -13.16
C LEU A 52 -9.17 6.21 -11.89
N LEU A 53 -9.04 7.07 -10.88
CA LEU A 53 -8.51 6.70 -9.57
C LEU A 53 -9.35 5.60 -8.92
N TRP A 54 -10.69 5.65 -8.99
CA TRP A 54 -11.57 4.65 -8.39
C TRP A 54 -11.52 3.30 -9.09
N VAL A 55 -11.33 3.26 -10.42
CA VAL A 55 -11.12 1.99 -11.14
C VAL A 55 -9.88 1.27 -10.61
N LEU A 56 -8.81 2.01 -10.31
CA LEU A 56 -7.58 1.45 -9.75
C LEU A 56 -7.73 1.12 -8.27
N SER A 57 -8.23 2.09 -7.51
CA SER A 57 -8.28 2.06 -6.05
C SER A 57 -9.31 1.07 -5.55
N GLY A 58 -10.49 0.98 -6.17
CA GLY A 58 -11.56 0.08 -5.73
C GLY A 58 -11.10 -1.38 -5.70
N SER A 59 -10.48 -1.85 -6.77
CA SER A 59 -9.95 -3.22 -6.84
C SER A 59 -8.71 -3.42 -5.98
N ALA A 60 -7.85 -2.40 -5.84
CA ALA A 60 -6.73 -2.45 -4.90
C ALA A 60 -7.21 -2.53 -3.43
N ILE A 61 -8.28 -1.81 -3.07
CA ILE A 61 -8.94 -1.88 -1.76
C ILE A 61 -9.47 -3.29 -1.52
N VAL A 62 -10.22 -3.85 -2.47
CA VAL A 62 -10.73 -5.22 -2.36
C VAL A 62 -9.57 -6.21 -2.15
N SER A 63 -8.52 -6.13 -2.96
CA SER A 63 -7.36 -7.01 -2.81
C SER A 63 -6.69 -6.86 -1.44
N SER A 64 -6.45 -5.63 -0.97
CA SER A 64 -5.85 -5.36 0.34
C SER A 64 -6.72 -5.90 1.49
N VAL A 65 -8.03 -5.65 1.45
CA VAL A 65 -8.99 -6.10 2.45
C VAL A 65 -9.02 -7.63 2.52
N PHE A 66 -9.17 -8.30 1.38
CA PHE A 66 -9.29 -9.77 1.36
C PHE A 66 -7.96 -10.47 1.71
N ASN A 67 -6.82 -9.87 1.36
CA ASN A 67 -5.52 -10.36 1.83
C ASN A 67 -5.36 -10.21 3.35
N TYR A 68 -5.82 -9.10 3.93
CA TYR A 68 -5.87 -8.92 5.40
C TYR A 68 -6.82 -9.92 6.05
N MET A 69 -7.98 -10.19 5.43
CA MET A 69 -8.95 -11.16 5.92
C MET A 69 -8.35 -12.56 6.10
N LEU A 70 -7.38 -12.97 5.27
CA LEU A 70 -6.69 -14.25 5.45
C LEU A 70 -6.09 -14.37 6.86
N SER A 71 -5.34 -13.35 7.30
CA SER A 71 -4.75 -13.32 8.65
C SER A 71 -5.82 -13.18 9.74
N PHE A 72 -6.83 -12.33 9.52
CA PHE A 72 -7.93 -12.14 10.47
C PHE A 72 -8.69 -13.45 10.75
N ILE A 73 -9.11 -14.16 9.70
CA ILE A 73 -9.79 -15.46 9.79
C ILE A 73 -8.90 -16.50 10.49
N THR A 74 -7.61 -16.52 10.16
CA THR A 74 -6.62 -17.41 10.79
C THR A 74 -6.58 -17.20 12.31
N LEU A 75 -6.56 -15.95 12.77
CA LEU A 75 -6.58 -15.63 14.20
C LEU A 75 -7.92 -15.97 14.85
N MET A 76 -9.05 -15.76 14.17
CA MET A 76 -10.37 -16.18 14.69
C MET A 76 -10.41 -17.68 14.97
N PHE A 77 -9.91 -18.51 14.04
CA PHE A 77 -9.84 -19.96 14.24
C PHE A 77 -8.82 -20.36 15.31
N ALA A 78 -7.69 -19.66 15.42
CA ALA A 78 -6.76 -19.87 16.54
C ALA A 78 -7.43 -19.58 17.90
N GLY A 79 -8.32 -18.59 17.94
CA GLY A 79 -9.18 -18.28 19.09
C GLY A 79 -10.08 -19.42 19.55
N GLN A 80 -10.51 -20.28 18.64
CA GLN A 80 -11.36 -21.42 18.96
C GLN A 80 -10.58 -22.58 19.57
N LEU A 81 -9.26 -22.67 19.34
CA LEU A 81 -8.40 -23.66 19.99
C LEU A 81 -8.20 -23.35 21.47
N GLY A 82 -8.10 -22.07 21.82
CA GLY A 82 -7.94 -21.63 23.19
C GLY A 82 -7.32 -20.23 23.30
N ALA A 83 -7.44 -19.65 24.49
CA ALA A 83 -6.90 -18.32 24.77
C ALA A 83 -5.35 -18.26 24.67
N LEU A 84 -4.67 -19.35 25.01
CA LEU A 84 -3.21 -19.43 24.96
C LEU A 84 -2.69 -19.49 23.52
N GLU A 85 -3.34 -20.30 22.68
CA GLU A 85 -3.07 -20.44 21.26
C GLU A 85 -3.32 -19.12 20.54
N LEU A 86 -4.43 -18.45 20.83
CA LEU A 86 -4.73 -17.12 20.30
C LEU A 86 -3.69 -16.09 20.71
N ALA A 87 -3.28 -16.07 21.99
CA ALA A 87 -2.27 -15.13 22.47
C ALA A 87 -0.93 -15.34 21.74
N GLY A 88 -0.49 -16.60 21.60
CA GLY A 88 0.70 -16.96 20.84
C GLY A 88 0.60 -16.59 19.35
N ALA A 89 -0.52 -16.93 18.71
CA ALA A 89 -0.76 -16.62 17.30
C ALA A 89 -0.80 -15.11 17.04
N SER A 90 -1.48 -14.35 17.91
CA SER A 90 -1.63 -12.91 17.80
C SER A 90 -0.29 -12.21 17.94
N ILE A 91 0.53 -12.59 18.93
CA ILE A 91 1.84 -11.96 19.11
C ILE A 91 2.83 -12.34 18.01
N ALA A 92 2.76 -13.57 17.49
CA ALA A 92 3.54 -13.95 16.32
C ALA A 92 3.07 -13.24 15.05
N SER A 93 1.75 -13.05 14.86
CA SER A 93 1.19 -12.32 13.72
C SER A 93 1.59 -10.85 13.77
N VAL A 94 1.47 -10.20 14.92
CA VAL A 94 1.82 -8.78 15.10
C VAL A 94 3.34 -8.57 15.08
N GLY A 95 4.06 -9.34 15.90
CA GLY A 95 5.46 -9.12 16.22
C GLY A 95 6.46 -9.78 15.28
N ILE A 96 6.10 -10.87 14.60
CA ILE A 96 7.01 -11.59 13.69
C ILE A 96 6.54 -11.42 12.23
N GLN A 97 5.30 -11.78 11.94
CA GLN A 97 4.71 -11.65 10.60
C GLN A 97 4.54 -10.20 10.19
N GLY A 98 4.08 -9.32 11.09
CA GLY A 98 3.94 -7.90 10.82
C GLY A 98 5.27 -7.24 10.43
N LEU A 99 6.38 -7.63 11.08
CA LEU A 99 7.71 -7.13 10.74
C LEU A 99 8.12 -7.56 9.32
N ALA A 100 7.97 -8.84 9.01
CA ALA A 100 8.29 -9.40 7.69
C ALA A 100 7.41 -8.82 6.58
N TYR A 101 6.10 -8.70 6.82
CA TYR A 101 5.16 -8.15 5.86
C TYR A 101 5.46 -6.67 5.57
N GLY A 102 5.78 -5.86 6.59
CA GLY A 102 6.19 -4.47 6.39
C GLY A 102 7.44 -4.34 5.52
N LEU A 103 8.44 -5.19 5.75
CA LEU A 103 9.65 -5.22 4.92
C LEU A 103 9.33 -5.61 3.47
N MET A 104 8.57 -6.69 3.27
CA MET A 104 8.20 -7.19 1.93
C MET A 104 7.35 -6.18 1.17
N LEU A 105 6.37 -5.55 1.83
CA LEU A 105 5.53 -4.52 1.22
C LEU A 105 6.37 -3.27 0.87
N GLY A 106 7.27 -2.88 1.76
CA GLY A 106 8.22 -1.79 1.55
C GLY A 106 9.11 -2.01 0.34
N MET A 107 9.74 -3.17 0.25
CA MET A 107 10.55 -3.57 -0.90
C MET A 107 9.73 -3.60 -2.21
N ALA A 108 8.49 -4.10 -2.15
CA ALA A 108 7.61 -4.21 -3.31
C ALA A 108 7.14 -2.84 -3.81
N SER A 109 7.07 -1.81 -2.97
CA SER A 109 6.73 -0.45 -3.41
C SER A 109 7.74 0.13 -4.42
N ALA A 110 9.00 -0.30 -4.39
CA ALA A 110 9.97 0.06 -5.43
C ALA A 110 9.61 -0.52 -6.81
N VAL A 111 9.01 -1.72 -6.85
CA VAL A 111 8.46 -2.30 -8.09
C VAL A 111 7.39 -1.39 -8.64
N GLN A 112 6.49 -0.90 -7.79
CA GLN A 112 5.39 -0.03 -8.20
C GLN A 112 5.87 1.25 -8.87
N THR A 113 6.88 1.92 -8.31
CA THR A 113 7.48 3.11 -8.94
C THR A 113 8.09 2.79 -10.30
N VAL A 114 9.00 1.82 -10.34
CA VAL A 114 9.82 1.59 -11.54
C VAL A 114 9.01 0.93 -12.65
N CYS A 115 8.15 -0.03 -12.32
CA CYS A 115 7.22 -0.62 -13.29
C CYS A 115 6.16 0.40 -13.72
N GLY A 116 5.62 1.22 -12.81
CA GLY A 116 4.60 2.23 -13.15
C GLY A 116 5.14 3.30 -14.09
N GLN A 117 6.35 3.80 -13.83
CA GLN A 117 7.02 4.75 -14.72
C GLN A 117 7.43 4.10 -16.05
N ALA A 118 7.92 2.86 -16.03
CA ALA A 118 8.23 2.11 -17.26
C ALA A 118 6.97 1.88 -18.12
N TYR A 119 5.83 1.58 -17.50
CA TYR A 119 4.54 1.42 -18.18
C TYR A 119 4.08 2.72 -18.83
N GLY A 120 4.14 3.84 -18.08
CA GLY A 120 3.84 5.17 -18.62
C GLY A 120 4.73 5.56 -19.81
N ALA A 121 6.03 5.21 -19.72
CA ALA A 121 7.01 5.42 -20.79
C ALA A 121 6.93 4.39 -21.94
N LYS A 122 5.94 3.48 -21.92
CA LYS A 122 5.76 2.38 -22.89
C LYS A 122 6.97 1.42 -23.01
N LYS A 123 7.78 1.31 -21.95
CA LYS A 123 8.92 0.39 -21.84
C LYS A 123 8.48 -0.98 -21.29
N TYR A 124 7.51 -1.60 -21.94
CA TYR A 124 6.81 -2.79 -21.45
C TYR A 124 7.74 -3.96 -21.12
N ALA A 125 8.64 -4.33 -22.02
CA ALA A 125 9.56 -5.45 -21.81
C ALA A 125 10.48 -5.28 -20.58
N ALA A 126 10.77 -4.04 -20.16
CA ALA A 126 11.59 -3.78 -18.98
C ALA A 126 10.87 -4.18 -17.67
N MET A 127 9.53 -4.16 -17.67
CA MET A 127 8.73 -4.43 -16.47
C MET A 127 8.91 -5.85 -15.97
N GLY A 128 8.92 -6.85 -16.87
CA GLY A 128 9.17 -8.25 -16.50
C GLY A 128 10.56 -8.44 -15.88
N ILE A 129 11.58 -7.75 -16.39
CA ILE A 129 12.94 -7.78 -15.84
C ILE A 129 12.99 -7.15 -14.45
N ILE A 130 12.29 -6.03 -14.24
CA ILE A 130 12.19 -5.37 -12.93
C ILE A 130 11.49 -6.29 -11.92
N CYS A 131 10.39 -6.92 -12.31
CA CYS A 131 9.68 -7.88 -11.46
C CYS A 131 10.58 -9.05 -11.05
N GLN A 132 11.29 -9.68 -11.99
CA GLN A 132 12.22 -10.77 -11.70
C GLN A 132 13.35 -10.33 -10.76
N ARG A 133 13.94 -9.15 -11.01
CA ARG A 133 14.97 -8.57 -10.15
C ARG A 133 14.46 -8.34 -8.73
N ALA A 134 13.23 -7.85 -8.59
CA ALA A 134 12.60 -7.64 -7.30
C ALA A 134 12.40 -8.96 -6.56
N ILE A 135 11.89 -10.00 -7.24
CA ILE A 135 11.71 -11.35 -6.65
C ILE A 135 13.04 -11.88 -6.11
N VAL A 136 14.14 -11.74 -6.86
CA VAL A 136 15.48 -12.15 -6.39
C VAL A 136 15.86 -11.45 -5.08
N LEU A 137 15.68 -10.13 -5.00
CA LEU A 137 15.98 -9.38 -3.77
C LEU A 137 15.07 -9.74 -2.61
N HIS A 138 13.77 -9.94 -2.87
CA HIS A 138 12.82 -10.33 -1.83
C HIS A 138 13.09 -11.75 -1.31
N LEU A 139 13.50 -12.69 -2.17
CA LEU A 139 13.92 -14.02 -1.74
C LEU A 139 15.15 -13.95 -0.83
N GLY A 140 16.12 -13.07 -1.14
CA GLY A 140 17.25 -12.80 -0.24
C GLY A 140 16.79 -12.30 1.13
N ALA A 141 15.85 -11.36 1.17
CA ALA A 141 15.27 -10.86 2.42
C ALA A 141 14.46 -11.95 3.17
N ALA A 142 13.74 -12.81 2.46
CA ALA A 142 12.98 -13.92 3.03
C ALA A 142 13.88 -14.94 3.74
N ILE A 143 15.05 -15.24 3.16
CA ILE A 143 16.06 -16.11 3.78
C ILE A 143 16.53 -15.50 5.12
N LEU A 144 16.83 -14.20 5.14
CA LEU A 144 17.23 -13.51 6.38
C LEU A 144 16.12 -13.52 7.44
N LEU A 145 14.87 -13.27 7.04
CA LEU A 145 13.72 -13.29 7.94
C LEU A 145 13.36 -14.69 8.44
N THR A 146 13.74 -15.76 7.73
CA THR A 146 13.50 -17.14 8.17
C THR A 146 14.18 -17.42 9.51
N PHE A 147 15.36 -16.82 9.77
CA PHE A 147 16.03 -16.94 11.07
C PHE A 147 15.17 -16.38 12.21
N LEU A 148 14.55 -15.20 12.01
CA LEU A 148 13.64 -14.61 12.98
C LEU A 148 12.43 -15.53 13.25
N TYR A 149 11.87 -16.14 12.21
CA TYR A 149 10.73 -17.05 12.34
C TYR A 149 11.11 -18.33 13.09
N TRP A 150 12.27 -18.91 12.76
CA TRP A 150 12.74 -20.16 13.35
C TRP A 150 13.05 -20.04 14.85
N TYR A 151 13.64 -18.91 15.25
CA TYR A 151 14.04 -18.59 16.62
C TYR A 151 13.06 -17.63 17.34
N SER A 152 11.84 -17.50 16.80
CA SER A 152 10.82 -16.57 17.31
C SER A 152 10.50 -16.75 18.80
N GLY A 153 10.51 -17.98 19.35
CA GLY A 153 10.24 -18.19 20.78
C GLY A 153 11.31 -17.59 21.69
N ALA A 154 12.59 -17.67 21.30
CA ALA A 154 13.67 -17.00 22.03
C ALA A 154 13.54 -15.48 21.97
N PHE A 155 13.20 -14.95 20.79
CA PHE A 155 12.94 -13.53 20.59
C PHE A 155 11.76 -13.03 21.43
N LEU A 156 10.63 -13.77 21.43
CA LEU A 156 9.45 -13.44 22.21
C LEU A 156 9.75 -13.44 23.72
N LYS A 157 10.52 -14.42 24.22
CA LYS A 157 10.99 -14.41 25.61
C LYS A 157 11.90 -13.22 25.90
N ALA A 158 12.80 -12.85 24.99
CA ALA A 158 13.72 -11.73 25.17
C ALA A 158 12.99 -10.37 25.28
N ILE A 159 11.84 -10.21 24.63
CA ILE A 159 11.00 -9.01 24.75
C ILE A 159 10.00 -9.08 25.93
N GLY A 160 10.14 -10.07 26.82
CA GLY A 160 9.39 -10.17 28.08
C GLY A 160 8.11 -11.00 28.04
N GLN A 161 7.85 -11.78 26.97
CA GLN A 161 6.70 -12.68 26.94
C GLN A 161 6.90 -13.90 27.84
N SER A 162 5.79 -14.41 28.40
CA SER A 162 5.80 -15.64 29.18
C SER A 162 6.24 -16.83 28.32
N GLU A 163 6.81 -17.84 28.96
CA GLU A 163 7.28 -19.04 28.26
C GLU A 163 6.16 -19.76 27.50
N SER A 164 4.96 -19.85 28.09
CA SER A 164 3.81 -20.50 27.47
C SER A 164 3.34 -19.78 26.20
N ILE A 165 3.27 -18.44 26.21
CA ILE A 165 2.92 -17.64 25.03
C ILE A 165 4.02 -17.73 23.96
N ALA A 166 5.29 -17.66 24.37
CA ALA A 166 6.42 -17.73 23.45
C ALA A 166 6.51 -19.08 22.73
N VAL A 167 6.17 -20.19 23.40
CA VAL A 167 6.10 -21.52 22.78
C VAL A 167 5.02 -21.57 21.70
N GLN A 168 3.80 -21.10 21.99
CA GLN A 168 2.72 -21.07 21.00
C GLN A 168 3.03 -20.12 19.83
N GLY A 169 3.58 -18.95 20.13
CA GLY A 169 4.03 -17.99 19.11
C GLY A 169 5.10 -18.59 18.20
N GLN A 170 6.01 -19.41 18.74
CA GLN A 170 7.02 -20.10 17.94
C GLN A 170 6.44 -21.17 17.02
N ILE A 171 5.47 -21.96 17.52
CA ILE A 171 4.78 -22.97 16.69
C ILE A 171 4.10 -22.28 15.51
N PHE A 172 3.35 -21.22 15.78
CA PHE A 172 2.65 -20.45 14.76
C PHE A 172 3.64 -19.81 13.77
N ALA A 173 4.67 -19.11 14.25
CA ALA A 173 5.68 -18.48 13.40
C ALA A 173 6.40 -19.50 12.50
N ARG A 174 6.74 -20.68 12.99
CA ARG A 174 7.36 -21.73 12.15
C ARG A 174 6.42 -22.21 11.04
N GLY A 175 5.13 -22.34 11.32
CA GLY A 175 4.12 -22.64 10.30
C GLY A 175 3.95 -21.54 9.24
N LEU A 176 4.36 -20.31 9.54
CA LEU A 176 4.35 -19.18 8.61
C LEU A 176 5.64 -19.04 7.78
N ILE A 177 6.66 -19.88 7.97
CA ILE A 177 7.89 -19.80 7.16
C ILE A 177 7.60 -19.88 5.64
N PRO A 178 6.77 -20.83 5.14
CA PRO A 178 6.47 -20.87 3.71
C PRO A 178 5.76 -19.60 3.22
N GLN A 179 4.98 -18.94 4.07
CA GLN A 179 4.33 -17.67 3.75
C GLN A 179 5.33 -16.55 3.44
N VAL A 180 6.47 -16.48 4.13
CA VAL A 180 7.48 -15.44 3.89
C VAL A 180 8.02 -15.53 2.47
N TYR A 181 8.25 -16.75 1.98
CA TYR A 181 8.66 -16.98 0.60
C TYR A 181 7.52 -16.69 -0.38
N ALA A 182 6.27 -16.97 -0.02
CA ALA A 182 5.13 -16.57 -0.81
C ALA A 182 4.99 -15.04 -0.93
N PHE A 183 5.22 -14.28 0.14
CA PHE A 183 5.29 -12.81 0.09
C PHE A 183 6.38 -12.33 -0.86
N ALA A 184 7.57 -12.95 -0.80
CA ALA A 184 8.70 -12.55 -1.62
C ALA A 184 8.42 -12.65 -3.13
N ILE A 185 7.52 -13.54 -3.54
CA ILE A 185 7.12 -13.71 -4.94
C ILE A 185 5.83 -12.93 -5.24
N SER A 186 4.82 -13.06 -4.38
CA SER A 186 3.48 -12.47 -4.56
C SER A 186 3.51 -10.95 -4.55
N CYS A 187 4.24 -10.32 -3.62
CA CYS A 187 4.26 -8.86 -3.50
C CYS A 187 4.80 -8.18 -4.79
N PRO A 188 5.96 -8.58 -5.36
CA PRO A 188 6.40 -8.07 -6.66
C PRO A 188 5.42 -8.33 -7.81
N MET A 189 4.85 -9.53 -7.91
CA MET A 189 3.90 -9.89 -8.98
C MET A 189 2.64 -9.02 -8.94
N GLN A 190 2.09 -8.78 -7.75
CA GLN A 190 0.93 -7.90 -7.58
C GLN A 190 1.26 -6.47 -8.02
N ARG A 191 2.43 -5.93 -7.63
CA ARG A 191 2.85 -4.58 -8.03
C ARG A 191 3.14 -4.48 -9.52
N PHE A 192 3.66 -5.55 -10.13
CA PHE A 192 3.83 -5.66 -11.58
C PHE A 192 2.49 -5.58 -12.32
N LEU A 193 1.47 -6.30 -11.86
CA LEU A 193 0.12 -6.25 -12.45
C LEU A 193 -0.58 -4.90 -12.21
N GLN A 194 -0.51 -4.38 -10.97
CA GLN A 194 -1.07 -3.08 -10.60
C GLN A 194 -0.47 -1.93 -11.42
N ALA A 195 0.85 -1.93 -11.64
CA ALA A 195 1.54 -0.90 -12.43
C ALA A 195 1.05 -0.77 -13.89
N GLN A 196 0.41 -1.81 -14.41
CA GLN A 196 -0.17 -1.88 -15.76
C GLN A 196 -1.68 -1.62 -15.76
N ASN A 197 -2.25 -1.22 -14.63
CA ASN A 197 -3.70 -1.06 -14.41
C ASN A 197 -4.48 -2.40 -14.42
N ILE A 198 -3.80 -3.54 -14.20
CA ILE A 198 -4.44 -4.86 -14.09
C ILE A 198 -4.78 -5.13 -12.62
N VAL A 199 -5.88 -4.54 -12.15
CA VAL A 199 -6.29 -4.58 -10.73
C VAL A 199 -7.49 -5.50 -10.45
N ASN A 200 -8.43 -5.63 -11.39
CA ASN A 200 -9.63 -6.47 -11.19
C ASN A 200 -9.30 -7.96 -11.02
N PRO A 201 -8.40 -8.56 -11.83
CA PRO A 201 -8.03 -9.96 -11.64
C PRO A 201 -7.43 -10.21 -10.25
N LEU A 202 -6.60 -9.29 -9.74
CA LEU A 202 -6.02 -9.39 -8.39
C LEU A 202 -7.11 -9.40 -7.32
N ALA A 203 -8.14 -8.56 -7.47
CA ALA A 203 -9.28 -8.52 -6.55
C ALA A 203 -10.06 -9.84 -6.57
N TYR A 204 -10.40 -10.36 -7.76
CA TYR A 204 -11.14 -11.62 -7.87
C TYR A 204 -10.36 -12.82 -7.34
N ILE A 205 -9.06 -12.88 -7.62
CA ILE A 205 -8.18 -13.92 -7.08
C ILE A 205 -8.13 -13.85 -5.55
N ALA A 206 -7.96 -12.65 -4.97
CA ALA A 206 -7.94 -12.47 -3.52
C ALA A 206 -9.26 -12.93 -2.88
N VAL A 207 -10.40 -12.51 -3.43
CA VAL A 207 -11.73 -12.93 -2.93
C VAL A 207 -11.88 -14.46 -2.99
N GLY A 208 -11.58 -15.08 -4.13
CA GLY A 208 -11.71 -16.52 -4.31
C GLY A 208 -10.82 -17.31 -3.33
N ILE A 209 -9.59 -16.86 -3.12
CA ILE A 209 -8.66 -17.51 -2.19
C ILE A 209 -9.09 -17.31 -0.75
N THR A 210 -9.64 -16.15 -0.36
CA THR A 210 -10.17 -15.97 1.00
C THR A 210 -11.36 -16.88 1.27
N LEU A 211 -12.27 -17.06 0.31
CA LEU A 211 -13.39 -18.01 0.46
C LEU A 211 -12.88 -19.45 0.62
N LEU A 212 -11.89 -19.84 -0.18
CA LEU A 212 -11.24 -21.14 -0.05
C LEU A 212 -10.50 -21.27 1.28
N HIS A 213 -9.83 -20.21 1.76
CA HIS A 213 -9.13 -20.19 3.03
C HIS A 213 -10.07 -20.44 4.21
N ILE A 214 -11.28 -19.88 4.19
CA ILE A 214 -12.29 -20.17 5.22
C ILE A 214 -12.59 -21.66 5.26
N LEU A 215 -12.86 -22.27 4.10
CA LEU A 215 -13.17 -23.70 4.01
C LEU A 215 -11.99 -24.56 4.46
N LEU A 216 -10.78 -24.28 3.97
CA LEU A 216 -9.59 -25.05 4.32
C LEU A 216 -9.25 -24.94 5.80
N THR A 217 -9.35 -23.74 6.37
CA THR A 217 -9.08 -23.54 7.81
C THR A 217 -10.12 -24.27 8.66
N TRP A 218 -11.40 -24.25 8.26
CA TRP A 218 -12.45 -25.01 8.94
C TRP A 218 -12.17 -26.53 8.92
N ILE A 219 -11.75 -27.08 7.77
CA ILE A 219 -11.37 -28.50 7.66
C ILE A 219 -10.20 -28.82 8.59
N VAL A 220 -9.15 -27.99 8.56
CA VAL A 220 -7.93 -28.21 9.33
C VAL A 220 -8.17 -28.14 10.84
N VAL A 221 -9.08 -27.27 11.29
CA VAL A 221 -9.42 -27.12 12.72
C VAL A 221 -10.42 -28.16 13.19
N HIS A 222 -11.53 -28.35 12.49
CA HIS A 222 -12.65 -29.16 13.01
C HIS A 222 -12.67 -30.60 12.52
N VAL A 223 -12.04 -30.90 11.39
CA VAL A 223 -12.04 -32.26 10.81
C VAL A 223 -10.70 -32.96 11.05
N LEU A 224 -9.59 -32.26 10.82
CA LEU A 224 -8.24 -32.83 10.93
C LEU A 224 -7.58 -32.61 12.28
N ASP A 225 -8.15 -31.75 13.14
CA ASP A 225 -7.64 -31.39 14.48
C ASP A 225 -6.12 -31.12 14.49
N SER A 226 -5.63 -30.38 13.49
CA SER A 226 -4.19 -30.18 13.28
C SER A 226 -3.58 -29.07 14.14
N GLY A 227 -4.36 -28.55 15.11
CA GLY A 227 -3.96 -27.52 16.07
C GLY A 227 -3.40 -26.24 15.44
N LEU A 228 -2.63 -25.50 16.24
CA LEU A 228 -2.12 -24.18 15.88
C LEU A 228 -1.16 -24.19 14.67
N LEU A 229 -0.35 -25.24 14.55
CA LEU A 229 0.56 -25.41 13.41
C LEU A 229 -0.21 -25.59 12.10
N GLY A 230 -1.28 -26.39 12.11
CA GLY A 230 -2.14 -26.60 10.94
C GLY A 230 -2.77 -25.30 10.47
N ILE A 231 -3.29 -24.47 11.40
CA ILE A 231 -3.84 -23.15 11.10
C ILE A 231 -2.80 -22.26 10.40
N ALA A 232 -1.57 -22.19 10.94
CA ALA A 232 -0.49 -21.41 10.37
C ALA A 232 -0.08 -21.90 8.96
N LEU A 233 0.03 -23.21 8.76
CA LEU A 233 0.35 -23.80 7.46
C LEU A 233 -0.76 -23.58 6.43
N THR A 234 -2.02 -23.53 6.87
CA THR A 234 -3.16 -23.20 5.99
C THR A 234 -3.07 -21.76 5.49
N LEU A 235 -2.71 -20.82 6.37
CA LEU A 235 -2.44 -19.45 5.96
C LEU A 235 -1.27 -19.38 4.96
N SER A 236 -0.18 -20.08 5.23
CA SER A 236 0.95 -20.21 4.29
C SER A 236 0.50 -20.74 2.93
N LEU A 237 -0.34 -21.78 2.91
CA LEU A 237 -0.89 -22.36 1.68
C LEU A 237 -1.70 -21.34 0.89
N SER A 238 -2.58 -20.59 1.53
CA SER A 238 -3.39 -19.54 0.86
C SER A 238 -2.54 -18.48 0.18
N TRP A 239 -1.41 -18.09 0.78
CA TRP A 239 -0.46 -17.18 0.13
C TRP A 239 0.28 -17.82 -1.04
N TRP A 240 0.57 -19.11 -1.01
CA TRP A 240 1.09 -19.84 -2.16
C TRP A 240 0.05 -19.98 -3.28
N LEU A 241 -1.22 -20.19 -2.95
CA LEU A 241 -2.30 -20.14 -3.95
C LEU A 241 -2.37 -18.76 -4.62
N LEU A 242 -2.14 -17.67 -3.88
CA LEU A 242 -2.02 -16.32 -4.46
C LEU A 242 -0.83 -16.24 -5.41
N VAL A 243 0.32 -16.82 -5.06
CA VAL A 243 1.50 -16.89 -5.94
C VAL A 243 1.15 -17.62 -7.23
N PHE A 244 0.57 -18.82 -7.15
CA PHE A 244 0.26 -19.63 -8.33
C PHE A 244 -0.80 -18.97 -9.22
N ALA A 245 -1.88 -18.43 -8.64
CA ALA A 245 -2.92 -17.74 -9.40
C ALA A 245 -2.39 -16.50 -10.13
N ASN A 246 -1.57 -15.69 -9.45
CA ASN A 246 -0.93 -14.51 -10.06
C ASN A 246 0.07 -14.91 -11.15
N ALA A 247 0.90 -15.92 -10.91
CA ALA A 247 1.85 -16.43 -11.90
C ALA A 247 1.13 -16.98 -13.13
N LEU A 248 0.07 -17.76 -12.94
CA LEU A 248 -0.75 -18.29 -14.02
C LEU A 248 -1.37 -17.16 -14.85
N TYR A 249 -1.90 -16.12 -14.19
CA TYR A 249 -2.44 -14.96 -14.88
C TYR A 249 -1.36 -14.23 -15.70
N ILE A 250 -0.18 -13.99 -15.12
CA ILE A 250 0.95 -13.32 -15.82
C ILE A 250 1.40 -14.12 -17.03
N LEU A 251 1.46 -15.46 -16.93
CA LEU A 251 1.96 -16.33 -17.99
C LEU A 251 0.95 -16.56 -19.11
N LEU A 252 -0.36 -16.60 -18.81
CA LEU A 252 -1.39 -16.97 -19.78
C LEU A 252 -2.18 -15.77 -20.34
N SER A 253 -2.24 -14.65 -19.62
CA SER A 253 -3.07 -13.51 -20.03
C SER A 253 -2.47 -12.78 -21.24
N PRO A 254 -3.25 -12.51 -22.29
CA PRO A 254 -2.82 -11.67 -23.41
C PRO A 254 -2.34 -10.28 -22.98
N SER A 255 -2.92 -9.73 -21.91
CA SER A 255 -2.57 -8.41 -21.37
C SER A 255 -1.14 -8.32 -20.84
N CYS A 256 -0.52 -9.44 -20.49
CA CYS A 256 0.86 -9.48 -19.98
C CYS A 256 1.89 -9.86 -21.06
N LYS A 257 1.47 -10.09 -22.31
CA LYS A 257 2.34 -10.63 -23.37
C LYS A 257 3.52 -9.71 -23.71
N GLU A 258 3.31 -8.39 -23.68
CA GLU A 258 4.37 -7.41 -23.97
C GLU A 258 5.23 -7.07 -22.75
N THR A 259 4.68 -7.24 -21.55
CA THR A 259 5.35 -6.89 -20.28
C THR A 259 6.10 -8.05 -19.65
N TRP A 260 5.68 -9.28 -19.92
CA TRP A 260 6.34 -10.51 -19.51
C TRP A 260 6.86 -11.30 -20.72
N THR A 261 8.17 -11.21 -20.96
CA THR A 261 8.85 -11.86 -22.09
C THR A 261 9.61 -13.13 -21.69
N GLY A 262 9.26 -13.72 -20.55
CA GLY A 262 9.93 -14.90 -19.99
C GLY A 262 11.09 -14.58 -19.04
N PHE A 263 11.70 -15.62 -18.49
CA PHE A 263 12.81 -15.49 -17.54
C PHE A 263 14.08 -15.00 -18.23
N SER A 264 14.83 -14.12 -17.56
CA SER A 264 16.04 -13.54 -18.13
C SER A 264 17.12 -13.30 -17.08
N LEU A 265 18.37 -13.63 -17.43
CA LEU A 265 19.54 -13.31 -16.61
C LEU A 265 19.79 -11.79 -16.46
N LYS A 266 19.12 -10.95 -17.28
CA LYS A 266 19.13 -9.49 -17.13
C LYS A 266 18.59 -9.03 -15.76
N ALA A 267 17.83 -9.88 -15.06
CA ALA A 267 17.39 -9.62 -13.69
C ALA A 267 18.59 -9.36 -12.74
N PHE A 268 19.72 -10.02 -12.97
CA PHE A 268 20.94 -9.88 -12.14
C PHE A 268 21.84 -8.71 -12.57
N GLN A 269 21.62 -8.15 -13.76
CA GLN A 269 22.38 -7.00 -14.25
C GLN A 269 21.86 -5.70 -13.62
N GLY A 270 22.77 -4.83 -13.17
CA GLY A 270 22.41 -3.53 -12.59
C GLY A 270 21.61 -3.64 -11.29
N ILE A 271 21.81 -4.70 -10.50
CA ILE A 271 21.02 -4.94 -9.29
C ILE A 271 21.30 -3.92 -8.18
N TRP A 272 22.50 -3.35 -8.12
CA TRP A 272 22.92 -2.47 -7.02
C TRP A 272 22.15 -1.13 -6.94
N PRO A 273 21.95 -0.37 -8.04
CA PRO A 273 21.07 0.79 -8.02
C PRO A 273 19.64 0.46 -7.59
N TYR A 274 19.10 -0.67 -8.08
CA TYR A 274 17.76 -1.12 -7.71
C TYR A 274 17.70 -1.53 -6.23
N PHE A 275 18.72 -2.22 -5.72
CA PHE A 275 18.84 -2.59 -4.32
C PHE A 275 18.81 -1.36 -3.41
N LYS A 276 19.55 -0.29 -3.73
CA LYS A 276 19.51 0.96 -2.95
C LYS A 276 18.09 1.55 -2.87
N LEU A 277 17.38 1.57 -3.99
CA LEU A 277 15.98 2.03 -4.04
C LEU A 277 15.08 1.12 -3.20
N THR A 278 15.20 -0.19 -3.37
CA THR A 278 14.44 -1.19 -2.62
C THR A 278 14.68 -1.07 -1.12
N VAL A 279 15.92 -0.85 -0.67
CA VAL A 279 16.24 -0.65 0.75
C VAL A 279 15.64 0.65 1.27
N ALA A 280 15.72 1.76 0.54
CA ALA A 280 15.10 3.02 0.95
C ALA A 280 13.57 2.88 1.11
N SER A 281 12.93 2.22 0.14
CA SER A 281 11.50 1.91 0.18
C SER A 281 11.11 0.96 1.31
N ALA A 282 11.95 -0.04 1.59
CA ALA A 282 11.79 -0.96 2.71
C ALA A 282 11.83 -0.21 4.04
N VAL A 283 12.86 0.62 4.26
CA VAL A 283 13.01 1.43 5.47
C VAL A 283 11.81 2.37 5.65
N MET A 284 11.39 3.06 4.60
CA MET A 284 10.26 4.01 4.66
C MET A 284 8.99 3.38 5.25
N LEU A 285 8.55 2.24 4.69
CA LEU A 285 7.32 1.54 5.11
C LEU A 285 7.53 0.72 6.40
N CYS A 286 8.73 0.18 6.64
CA CYS A 286 9.04 -0.47 7.91
C CYS A 286 8.96 0.53 9.07
N LEU A 287 9.52 1.73 8.94
CA LEU A 287 9.45 2.75 10.00
C LEU A 287 8.00 3.11 10.33
N GLU A 288 7.12 3.15 9.34
CA GLU A 288 5.70 3.45 9.52
C GLU A 288 4.95 2.31 10.23
N ILE A 289 5.12 1.08 9.74
CA ILE A 289 4.43 -0.09 10.28
C ILE A 289 4.98 -0.44 11.67
N TRP A 290 6.30 -0.45 11.84
CA TRP A 290 6.96 -0.83 13.09
C TRP A 290 6.79 0.22 14.18
N TYR A 291 6.66 1.50 13.84
CA TYR A 291 6.26 2.53 14.80
C TYR A 291 4.91 2.16 15.43
N SER A 292 3.93 1.81 14.59
CA SER A 292 2.60 1.40 15.05
C SER A 292 2.67 0.16 15.94
N GLN A 293 3.43 -0.88 15.55
CA GLN A 293 3.57 -2.09 16.37
C GLN A 293 4.35 -1.86 17.68
N GLY A 294 5.39 -1.03 17.65
CA GLY A 294 6.16 -0.64 18.82
C GLY A 294 5.29 0.04 19.88
N LEU A 295 4.36 0.91 19.45
CA LEU A 295 3.39 1.51 20.37
C LEU A 295 2.42 0.50 20.99
N VAL A 296 2.01 -0.55 20.27
CA VAL A 296 1.23 -1.65 20.88
C VAL A 296 2.05 -2.33 21.97
N LEU A 297 3.30 -2.66 21.69
CA LEU A 297 4.17 -3.33 22.66
C LEU A 297 4.39 -2.46 23.92
N ILE A 298 4.66 -1.17 23.75
CA ILE A 298 4.83 -0.22 24.87
C ILE A 298 3.54 -0.07 25.67
N SER A 299 2.39 -0.10 25.00
CA SER A 299 1.08 -0.02 25.68
C SER A 299 0.81 -1.18 26.64
N GLY A 300 1.39 -2.35 26.36
CA GLY A 300 1.33 -3.52 27.24
C GLY A 300 2.06 -3.36 28.58
N LEU A 301 2.82 -2.27 28.77
CA LEU A 301 3.56 -1.98 30.00
C LEU A 301 2.79 -1.07 30.97
N LEU A 302 1.53 -0.68 30.66
CA LEU A 302 0.75 0.19 31.53
C LEU A 302 0.04 -0.54 32.69
N PRO A 303 -0.19 0.14 33.84
CA PRO A 303 -0.94 -0.43 34.97
C PRO A 303 -2.46 -0.56 34.67
N ASN A 304 -3.11 -1.59 35.23
CA ASN A 304 -4.52 -1.99 35.05
C ASN A 304 -4.89 -2.64 33.69
N PRO A 305 -4.71 -3.97 33.54
CA PRO A 305 -4.55 -4.60 32.23
C PRO A 305 -5.86 -4.92 31.50
N THR A 306 -6.92 -5.46 32.10
CA THR A 306 -7.97 -6.13 31.29
C THR A 306 -8.89 -5.17 30.53
N VAL A 307 -9.64 -4.29 31.22
CA VAL A 307 -10.61 -3.39 30.56
C VAL A 307 -9.93 -2.39 29.60
N SER A 308 -8.74 -1.90 29.96
CA SER A 308 -7.98 -1.00 29.09
C SER A 308 -7.41 -1.73 27.87
N LEU A 309 -6.88 -2.95 28.02
CA LEU A 309 -6.35 -3.71 26.88
C LEU A 309 -7.46 -4.18 25.94
N ASP A 310 -8.62 -4.60 26.47
CA ASP A 310 -9.75 -5.04 25.67
C ASP A 310 -10.33 -3.88 24.84
N SER A 311 -10.52 -2.72 25.48
CA SER A 311 -11.00 -1.51 24.79
C SER A 311 -10.00 -1.00 23.74
N ILE A 312 -8.70 -1.00 24.05
CA ILE A 312 -7.65 -0.66 23.09
C ILE A 312 -7.63 -1.65 21.93
N SER A 313 -7.75 -2.95 22.18
CA SER A 313 -7.75 -3.99 21.14
C SER A 313 -8.91 -3.84 20.16
N ILE A 314 -10.09 -3.46 20.65
CA ILE A 314 -11.25 -3.12 19.79
C ILE A 314 -10.93 -1.90 18.92
N CYS A 315 -10.41 -0.82 19.52
CA CYS A 315 -10.01 0.37 18.76
C CYS A 315 -8.93 0.05 17.70
N MET A 316 -7.94 -0.76 18.04
CA MET A 316 -6.87 -1.17 17.12
C MET A 316 -7.41 -2.00 15.96
N ASN A 317 -8.40 -2.87 16.20
CA ASN A 317 -9.05 -3.60 15.13
C ASN A 317 -9.67 -2.64 14.10
N TYR A 318 -10.44 -1.65 14.54
CA TYR A 318 -11.00 -0.64 13.63
C TYR A 318 -9.93 0.15 12.87
N LEU A 319 -8.83 0.52 13.54
CA LEU A 319 -7.70 1.17 12.87
C LEU A 319 -7.03 0.27 11.83
N ASN A 320 -6.93 -1.04 12.07
CA ASN A 320 -6.37 -2.00 11.12
C ASN A 320 -7.26 -2.15 9.87
N TRP A 321 -8.58 -2.11 10.03
CA TRP A 321 -9.53 -2.10 8.90
C TRP A 321 -9.41 -0.81 8.09
N ASP A 322 -9.38 0.33 8.78
CA ASP A 322 -9.20 1.66 8.16
C ASP A 322 -7.88 1.75 7.38
N ILE A 323 -6.75 1.42 8.00
CA ILE A 323 -5.45 1.50 7.32
C ILE A 323 -5.39 0.54 6.12
N THR A 324 -5.99 -0.65 6.21
CA THR A 324 -6.04 -1.60 5.08
C THR A 324 -6.81 -1.02 3.90
N PHE A 325 -7.93 -0.33 4.17
CA PHE A 325 -8.67 0.41 3.16
C PHE A 325 -7.80 1.52 2.54
N MET A 326 -7.15 2.34 3.38
CA MET A 326 -6.32 3.46 2.94
C MET A 326 -5.09 3.01 2.15
N LEU A 327 -4.50 1.86 2.46
CA LEU A 327 -3.41 1.25 1.68
C LEU A 327 -3.86 0.85 0.27
N GLY A 328 -5.11 0.42 0.09
CA GLY A 328 -5.68 0.17 -1.23
C GLY A 328 -5.80 1.45 -2.06
N LEU A 329 -6.32 2.52 -1.47
CA LEU A 329 -6.41 3.84 -2.10
C LEU A 329 -5.02 4.42 -2.42
N SER A 330 -4.07 4.24 -1.50
CA SER A 330 -2.65 4.61 -1.66
C SER A 330 -2.00 3.90 -2.84
N ALA A 331 -2.27 2.59 -3.02
CA ALA A 331 -1.78 1.84 -4.16
C ALA A 331 -2.33 2.40 -5.48
N GLY A 332 -3.63 2.72 -5.54
CA GLY A 332 -4.23 3.36 -6.72
C GLY A 332 -3.61 4.72 -7.04
N ALA A 333 -3.42 5.57 -6.03
CA ALA A 333 -2.74 6.87 -6.15
C ALA A 333 -1.33 6.71 -6.74
N SER A 334 -0.58 5.75 -6.20
CA SER A 334 0.81 5.49 -6.60
C SER A 334 0.93 4.96 -8.03
N VAL A 335 0.02 4.06 -8.47
CA VAL A 335 -0.04 3.61 -9.88
C VAL A 335 -0.33 4.79 -10.80
N ARG A 336 -1.37 5.59 -10.47
CA ARG A 336 -1.78 6.72 -11.30
C ARG A 336 -0.63 7.73 -11.45
N VAL A 337 -0.03 8.17 -10.35
CA VAL A 337 1.07 9.14 -10.35
C VAL A 337 2.29 8.60 -11.11
N SER A 338 2.68 7.35 -10.87
CA SER A 338 3.85 6.77 -11.56
C SER A 338 3.64 6.59 -13.07
N ASN A 339 2.44 6.18 -13.51
CA ASN A 339 2.10 6.10 -14.92
C ASN A 339 2.14 7.47 -15.60
N GLU A 340 1.54 8.50 -14.99
CA GLU A 340 1.50 9.84 -15.56
C GLU A 340 2.89 10.49 -15.62
N LEU A 341 3.71 10.33 -14.57
CA LEU A 341 5.10 10.79 -14.59
C LEU A 341 5.94 10.03 -15.63
N GLY A 342 5.76 8.71 -15.75
CA GLY A 342 6.41 7.91 -16.77
C GLY A 342 6.05 8.32 -18.20
N ALA A 343 4.81 8.77 -18.41
CA ALA A 343 4.32 9.29 -19.68
C ALA A 343 4.70 10.76 -19.94
N ALA A 344 5.52 11.37 -19.08
CA ALA A 344 5.92 12.78 -19.13
C ALA A 344 4.74 13.76 -19.05
N ARG A 345 3.72 13.46 -18.22
CA ARG A 345 2.53 14.29 -17.98
C ARG A 345 2.47 14.79 -16.52
N PRO A 346 3.34 15.74 -16.13
CA PRO A 346 3.45 16.20 -14.75
C PRO A 346 2.25 17.00 -14.24
N LEU A 347 1.48 17.67 -15.12
CA LEU A 347 0.31 18.44 -14.69
C LEU A 347 -0.86 17.53 -14.33
N VAL A 348 -1.12 16.49 -15.12
CA VAL A 348 -2.09 15.44 -14.79
C VAL A 348 -1.64 14.74 -13.53
N ALA A 349 -0.36 14.37 -13.38
CA ALA A 349 0.13 13.76 -12.14
C ALA A 349 -0.14 14.65 -10.91
N LYS A 350 0.13 15.96 -10.98
CA LYS A 350 -0.21 16.93 -9.93
C LYS A 350 -1.71 16.98 -9.66
N PHE A 351 -2.52 16.97 -10.72
CA PHE A 351 -3.97 16.99 -10.60
C PHE A 351 -4.50 15.71 -9.92
N SER A 352 -3.97 14.53 -10.29
CA SER A 352 -4.26 13.26 -9.63
C SER A 352 -4.00 13.32 -8.13
N VAL A 353 -2.89 13.93 -7.70
CA VAL A 353 -2.56 14.12 -6.27
C VAL A 353 -3.63 14.92 -5.56
N LEU A 354 -4.11 16.02 -6.15
CA LEU A 354 -5.16 16.84 -5.56
C LEU A 354 -6.48 16.06 -5.44
N VAL A 355 -6.87 15.36 -6.51
CA VAL A 355 -8.13 14.61 -6.56
C VAL A 355 -8.12 13.44 -5.58
N VAL A 356 -7.03 12.67 -5.50
CA VAL A 356 -6.95 11.53 -4.58
C VAL A 356 -6.92 11.96 -3.11
N ASN A 357 -6.26 13.07 -2.76
CA ASN A 357 -6.31 13.61 -1.41
C ASN A 357 -7.72 14.11 -1.05
N ALA A 358 -8.41 14.79 -1.97
CA ALA A 358 -9.79 15.22 -1.75
C ALA A 358 -10.74 14.03 -1.53
N ASN A 359 -10.64 13.00 -2.38
CA ASN A 359 -11.39 11.75 -2.19
C ASN A 359 -11.10 11.12 -0.82
N SER A 360 -9.82 11.05 -0.43
CA SER A 360 -9.44 10.47 0.84
C SER A 360 -9.97 11.23 2.05
N ILE A 361 -9.89 12.57 2.04
CA ILE A 361 -10.45 13.41 3.11
C ILE A 361 -11.96 13.16 3.25
N ILE A 362 -12.70 13.08 2.14
CA ILE A 362 -14.14 12.80 2.16
C ILE A 362 -14.43 11.41 2.77
N ILE A 363 -13.69 10.37 2.35
CA ILE A 363 -13.82 9.02 2.91
C ILE A 363 -13.49 9.01 4.41
N SER A 364 -12.45 9.73 4.81
CA SER A 364 -11.98 9.78 6.20
C SER A 364 -12.99 10.46 7.11
N ILE A 365 -13.59 11.57 6.65
CA ILE A 365 -14.70 12.23 7.34
C ILE A 365 -15.86 11.25 7.51
N PHE A 366 -16.20 10.50 6.46
CA PHE A 366 -17.27 9.52 6.49
C PHE A 366 -16.99 8.38 7.49
N PHE A 367 -15.77 7.80 7.49
CA PHE A 367 -15.39 6.76 8.44
C PHE A 367 -15.32 7.26 9.88
N SER A 368 -14.78 8.46 10.12
CA SER A 368 -14.79 9.10 11.44
C SER A 368 -16.23 9.35 11.93
N ALA A 369 -17.13 9.77 11.05
CA ALA A 369 -18.54 9.95 11.40
C ALA A 369 -19.22 8.62 11.76
N ILE A 370 -18.96 7.52 11.02
CA ILE A 370 -19.47 6.19 11.36
C ILE A 370 -19.01 5.79 12.76
N VAL A 371 -17.72 5.91 13.06
CA VAL A 371 -17.16 5.52 14.35
C VAL A 371 -17.78 6.33 15.49
N LEU A 372 -17.98 7.65 15.31
CA LEU A 372 -18.60 8.51 16.32
C LEU A 372 -20.08 8.20 16.55
N ILE A 373 -20.85 8.02 15.47
CA ILE A 373 -22.31 7.79 15.53
C ILE A 373 -22.61 6.41 16.09
N PHE A 374 -21.89 5.39 15.64
CA PHE A 374 -22.19 3.99 15.97
C PHE A 374 -21.32 3.42 17.11
N LYS A 375 -20.64 4.26 17.90
CA LYS A 375 -19.65 3.83 18.92
C LYS A 375 -20.10 2.68 19.83
N VAL A 376 -21.34 2.71 20.30
CA VAL A 376 -21.90 1.67 21.17
C VAL A 376 -22.21 0.40 20.37
N GLY A 377 -22.81 0.54 19.19
CA GLY A 377 -23.13 -0.58 18.32
C GLY A 377 -21.88 -1.32 17.85
N LEU A 378 -20.86 -0.56 17.45
CA LEU A 378 -19.54 -1.06 17.08
C LEU A 378 -18.89 -1.82 18.25
N SER A 379 -18.88 -1.27 19.46
CA SER A 379 -18.34 -1.96 20.65
C SER A 379 -19.06 -3.29 20.94
N LYS A 380 -20.39 -3.32 20.79
CA LYS A 380 -21.23 -4.51 21.01
C LYS A 380 -20.98 -5.64 19.99
N LEU A 381 -20.33 -5.37 18.85
CA LEU A 381 -19.94 -6.42 17.92
C LEU A 381 -18.76 -7.26 18.43
N PHE A 382 -17.97 -6.71 19.36
CA PHE A 382 -16.77 -7.36 19.89
C PHE A 382 -16.95 -7.92 21.29
N THR A 383 -17.77 -7.28 22.12
CA THR A 383 -17.95 -7.69 23.53
C THR A 383 -19.35 -7.39 24.04
N SER A 384 -19.81 -8.22 24.98
CA SER A 384 -21.04 -7.99 25.76
C SER A 384 -20.76 -7.31 27.10
N ASP A 385 -19.50 -7.08 27.46
CA ASP A 385 -19.10 -6.45 28.72
C ASP A 385 -19.38 -4.94 28.68
N THR A 386 -20.22 -4.47 29.60
CA THR A 386 -20.62 -3.07 29.70
C THR A 386 -19.47 -2.14 30.07
N GLU A 387 -18.51 -2.58 30.89
CA GLU A 387 -17.35 -1.77 31.27
C GLU A 387 -16.43 -1.55 30.07
N VAL A 388 -16.21 -2.59 29.25
CA VAL A 388 -15.42 -2.48 28.03
C VAL A 388 -16.13 -1.61 26.99
N ILE A 389 -17.46 -1.73 26.84
CA ILE A 389 -18.24 -0.88 25.94
C ILE A 389 -18.15 0.60 26.33
N GLU A 390 -18.24 0.91 27.62
CA GLU A 390 -18.09 2.29 28.12
C GLU A 390 -16.67 2.82 27.87
N ALA A 391 -15.65 2.01 28.15
CA ALA A 391 -14.26 2.36 27.88
C ALA A 391 -14.01 2.66 26.38
N VAL A 392 -14.46 1.79 25.47
CA VAL A 392 -14.36 2.05 24.02
C VAL A 392 -15.12 3.30 23.62
N SER A 393 -16.32 3.52 24.18
CA SER A 393 -17.13 4.71 23.91
C SER A 393 -16.45 6.02 24.33
N ASN A 394 -15.66 5.98 25.41
CA ASN A 394 -14.84 7.10 25.88
C ASN A 394 -13.59 7.33 25.01
N LEU A 395 -13.02 6.26 24.44
CA LEU A 395 -11.90 6.32 23.50
C LEU A 395 -12.31 6.69 22.07
N THR A 396 -13.58 6.55 21.72
CA THR A 396 -14.11 6.75 20.36
C THR A 396 -13.78 8.11 19.74
N PRO A 397 -13.86 9.26 20.44
CA PRO A 397 -13.45 10.54 19.84
C PRO A 397 -12.01 10.53 19.35
N LEU A 398 -11.15 9.82 20.09
CA LEU A 398 -9.74 9.68 19.79
C LEU A 398 -9.47 8.73 18.63
N LEU A 399 -10.23 7.63 18.59
CA LEU A 399 -10.28 6.73 17.45
C LEU A 399 -10.72 7.46 16.18
N ALA A 400 -11.74 8.31 16.25
CA ALA A 400 -12.26 9.06 15.10
C ALA A 400 -11.24 10.07 14.56
N ILE A 401 -10.50 10.76 15.43
CA ILE A 401 -9.36 11.61 15.02
C ILE A 401 -8.28 10.78 14.36
N SER A 402 -7.96 9.60 14.92
CA SER A 402 -6.94 8.71 14.37
C SER A 402 -7.33 8.19 12.97
N VAL A 403 -8.58 7.76 12.78
CA VAL A 403 -9.15 7.37 11.48
C VAL A 403 -9.08 8.52 10.47
N PHE A 404 -9.42 9.75 10.90
CA PHE A 404 -9.35 10.90 10.01
C PHE A 404 -7.93 11.14 9.48
N LEU A 405 -6.96 11.12 10.39
CA LEU A 405 -5.56 11.38 10.07
C LEU A 405 -4.91 10.23 9.26
N ASN A 406 -5.34 9.00 9.52
CA ASN A 406 -4.93 7.81 8.78
C ASN A 406 -5.38 7.82 7.32
N GLY A 407 -6.34 8.65 6.92
CA GLY A 407 -6.68 8.77 5.51
C GLY A 407 -5.79 9.72 4.73
N ILE A 408 -5.05 10.62 5.37
CA ILE A 408 -4.18 11.57 4.66
C ILE A 408 -2.81 10.95 4.43
N GLN A 409 -2.21 10.39 5.49
CA GLN A 409 -0.80 10.03 5.49
C GLN A 409 -0.45 8.88 4.51
N PRO A 410 -1.16 7.73 4.47
CA PRO A 410 -0.88 6.66 3.52
C PRO A 410 -1.03 7.10 2.06
N ILE A 411 -1.93 8.04 1.77
CA ILE A 411 -2.13 8.57 0.40
C ILE A 411 -0.93 9.39 -0.04
N LEU A 412 -0.41 10.24 0.85
CA LEU A 412 0.82 10.99 0.59
C LEU A 412 2.03 10.06 0.43
N SER A 413 2.14 9.02 1.26
CA SER A 413 3.13 7.95 1.08
C SER A 413 3.00 7.28 -0.30
N GLY A 414 1.76 6.99 -0.75
CA GLY A 414 1.49 6.43 -2.08
C GLY A 414 1.95 7.36 -3.22
N VAL A 415 1.65 8.64 -3.12
CA VAL A 415 2.12 9.66 -4.07
C VAL A 415 3.64 9.74 -4.11
N ALA A 416 4.30 9.72 -2.95
CA ALA A 416 5.76 9.71 -2.86
C ALA A 416 6.37 8.45 -3.47
N ILE A 417 5.76 7.28 -3.25
CA ILE A 417 6.14 6.03 -3.93
C ILE A 417 5.99 6.19 -5.44
N GLY A 418 4.85 6.69 -5.93
CA GLY A 418 4.62 6.88 -7.37
C GLY A 418 5.64 7.84 -8.01
N SER A 419 6.07 8.83 -7.24
CA SER A 419 7.05 9.85 -7.64
C SER A 419 8.52 9.41 -7.48
N GLY A 420 8.78 8.30 -6.79
CA GLY A 420 10.14 7.81 -6.51
C GLY A 420 10.86 8.56 -5.39
N TRP A 421 10.11 9.15 -4.45
CA TRP A 421 10.64 9.97 -3.35
C TRP A 421 10.83 9.19 -2.04
N GLN A 422 10.91 7.86 -2.10
CA GLN A 422 10.90 7.01 -0.89
C GLN A 422 12.04 7.33 0.08
N ALA A 423 13.23 7.67 -0.42
CA ALA A 423 14.37 8.01 0.44
C ALA A 423 14.12 9.28 1.27
N ILE A 424 13.52 10.32 0.67
CA ILE A 424 13.17 11.57 1.38
C ILE A 424 12.14 11.26 2.46
N VAL A 425 11.09 10.51 2.10
CA VAL A 425 10.03 10.14 3.05
C VAL A 425 10.58 9.25 4.18
N ALA A 426 11.55 8.37 3.92
CA ALA A 426 12.19 7.59 4.97
C ALA A 426 12.87 8.48 6.02
N TYR A 427 13.58 9.54 5.62
CA TYR A 427 14.18 10.50 6.56
C TYR A 427 13.12 11.28 7.33
N VAL A 428 12.04 11.70 6.65
CA VAL A 428 10.92 12.39 7.30
C VAL A 428 10.27 11.46 8.33
N ASN A 429 9.95 10.21 7.97
CA ASN A 429 9.37 9.22 8.87
C ASN A 429 10.25 8.94 10.09
N LEU A 430 11.58 8.85 9.92
CA LEU A 430 12.49 8.66 11.03
C LEU A 430 12.42 9.83 12.03
N ALA A 431 12.43 11.07 11.53
CA ALA A 431 12.35 12.25 12.38
C ALA A 431 10.98 12.39 13.06
N THR A 432 9.90 12.25 12.30
CA THR A 432 8.53 12.46 12.81
C THR A 432 8.11 11.36 13.76
N TYR A 433 8.33 10.09 13.42
CA TYR A 433 7.87 8.97 14.22
C TYR A 433 8.79 8.69 15.41
N TYR A 434 10.11 8.63 15.19
CA TYR A 434 11.02 8.11 16.22
C TYR A 434 11.67 9.20 17.05
N LEU A 435 12.00 10.36 16.46
CA LEU A 435 12.63 11.46 17.22
C LEU A 435 11.61 12.36 17.93
N ILE A 436 10.40 12.48 17.38
CA ILE A 436 9.37 13.39 17.92
C ILE A 436 8.18 12.61 18.46
N GLY A 437 7.55 11.78 17.62
CA GLY A 437 6.33 11.04 17.96
C GLY A 437 6.50 10.11 19.14
N LEU A 438 7.55 9.28 19.13
CA LEU A 438 7.81 8.29 20.18
C LEU A 438 8.13 8.92 21.55
N PRO A 439 9.04 9.92 21.67
CA PRO A 439 9.26 10.58 22.97
C PRO A 439 8.02 11.29 23.51
N ILE A 440 7.29 12.02 22.67
CA ILE A 440 6.03 12.67 23.07
C ILE A 440 5.02 11.60 23.52
N GLY A 441 4.92 10.52 22.76
CA GLY A 441 4.05 9.39 23.05
C GLY A 441 4.35 8.73 24.40
N CYS A 442 5.62 8.47 24.70
CA CYS A 442 6.06 7.93 25.98
C CYS A 442 5.78 8.91 27.14
N VAL A 443 6.06 10.21 26.97
CA VAL A 443 5.80 11.22 28.00
C VAL A 443 4.31 11.30 28.31
N LEU A 444 3.46 11.37 27.28
CA LEU A 444 2.02 11.44 27.45
C LEU A 444 1.47 10.12 28.03
N GLY A 445 1.93 8.97 27.55
CA GLY A 445 1.47 7.66 28.00
C GLY A 445 1.85 7.32 29.45
N PHE A 446 3.04 7.68 29.91
CA PHE A 446 3.54 7.29 31.24
C PHE A 446 3.50 8.39 32.31
N LYS A 447 3.56 9.68 31.94
CA LYS A 447 3.56 10.79 32.93
C LYS A 447 2.24 11.55 33.03
N THR A 448 1.32 11.36 32.09
CA THR A 448 0.01 12.04 32.13
C THR A 448 -1.11 11.04 32.32
N SER A 449 -2.25 11.47 32.88
CA SER A 449 -3.44 10.62 33.04
C SER A 449 -4.15 10.31 31.72
N LEU A 450 -3.58 10.70 30.57
CA LEU A 450 -4.19 10.57 29.24
C LEU A 450 -4.01 9.17 28.60
N GLY A 451 -3.21 8.27 29.19
CA GLY A 451 -3.05 6.89 28.73
C GLY A 451 -2.46 6.72 27.32
N VAL A 452 -2.46 5.48 26.81
CA VAL A 452 -1.86 5.06 25.51
C VAL A 452 -2.37 5.86 24.32
N VAL A 453 -3.63 6.26 24.37
CA VAL A 453 -4.37 6.59 23.15
C VAL A 453 -3.93 7.94 22.58
N VAL A 454 -3.32 8.82 23.40
CA VAL A 454 -2.71 10.08 22.93
C VAL A 454 -1.38 9.86 22.19
N SER A 455 -0.67 8.77 22.47
CA SER A 455 0.63 8.46 21.83
C SER A 455 0.53 8.14 20.33
N ARG A 456 -0.66 7.78 19.82
CA ARG A 456 -0.85 7.51 18.38
C ARG A 456 -1.28 8.74 17.57
N ILE A 457 -1.88 9.73 18.21
CA ILE A 457 -2.41 10.95 17.56
C ILE A 457 -1.28 11.90 17.15
N SER A 458 -0.17 11.92 17.91
CA SER A 458 0.96 12.81 17.66
C SER A 458 1.68 12.53 16.32
N SER A 459 1.51 11.33 15.77
CA SER A 459 2.28 10.81 14.64
C SER A 459 1.81 11.32 13.26
N PRO A 460 0.52 11.20 12.89
CA PRO A 460 0.09 11.66 11.56
C PRO A 460 -0.07 13.19 11.47
N PHE A 461 -0.27 13.91 12.59
CA PHE A 461 -0.32 15.39 12.61
C PHE A 461 0.98 16.04 12.12
N LEU A 462 2.14 15.51 12.52
CA LEU A 462 3.45 16.06 12.15
C LEU A 462 3.80 15.77 10.68
N LEU A 463 3.37 14.62 10.17
CA LEU A 463 3.66 14.16 8.81
C LEU A 463 2.87 14.93 7.75
N VAL A 464 1.60 15.26 8.01
CA VAL A 464 0.77 16.07 7.11
C VAL A 464 1.38 17.47 6.94
N PHE A 465 1.85 18.08 8.02
CA PHE A 465 2.52 19.40 7.97
C PHE A 465 3.87 19.36 7.26
N LEU A 466 4.68 18.32 7.48
CA LEU A 466 6.01 18.22 6.88
C LEU A 466 5.98 17.74 5.42
N HIS A 467 5.06 16.86 5.01
CA HIS A 467 4.90 16.50 3.59
C HIS A 467 4.35 17.66 2.75
N ALA A 468 3.45 18.47 3.33
CA ALA A 468 2.97 19.69 2.68
C ALA A 468 4.08 20.75 2.51
N SER A 469 5.05 20.78 3.44
CA SER A 469 6.15 21.74 3.45
C SER A 469 7.40 21.26 2.70
N ALA A 470 7.59 19.94 2.56
CA ALA A 470 8.75 19.32 1.90
C ALA A 470 8.55 19.04 0.41
N ALA A 471 7.38 19.31 -0.17
CA ALA A 471 7.15 19.20 -1.60
C ALA A 471 8.05 20.21 -2.35
N PRO A 472 9.14 19.78 -3.02
CA PRO A 472 9.92 20.68 -3.84
C PRO A 472 9.03 21.09 -5.02
N ALA A 473 9.17 22.34 -5.49
CA ALA A 473 8.69 22.70 -6.82
C ALA A 473 9.19 21.63 -7.81
N LEU A 474 8.27 20.94 -8.49
CA LEU A 474 8.62 19.94 -9.51
C LEU A 474 9.74 20.48 -10.40
N PRO A 475 10.72 19.65 -10.79
CA PRO A 475 11.78 20.09 -11.68
C PRO A 475 11.16 20.73 -12.92
N HIS A 476 11.64 21.93 -13.27
CA HIS A 476 11.28 22.59 -14.51
C HIS A 476 11.50 21.63 -15.68
N PRO A 477 10.62 21.62 -16.70
CA PRO A 477 10.80 20.76 -17.85
C PRO A 477 12.17 21.01 -18.46
N HIS A 478 13.00 19.97 -18.57
CA HIS A 478 14.19 20.05 -19.40
C HIS A 478 13.75 20.38 -20.83
N PRO A 479 14.46 21.27 -21.54
CA PRO A 479 14.15 21.56 -22.93
C PRO A 479 14.20 20.26 -23.75
N PRO A 480 13.31 20.11 -24.74
CA PRO A 480 13.29 18.92 -25.58
C PRO A 480 14.67 18.72 -26.24
N PRO A 481 15.12 17.46 -26.44
CA PRO A 481 16.34 17.20 -27.16
C PRO A 481 16.26 17.83 -28.57
N PRO A 482 17.39 18.35 -29.10
CA PRO A 482 17.41 18.93 -30.43
C PRO A 482 16.92 17.90 -31.47
N PRO A 483 16.19 18.34 -32.51
CA PRO A 483 15.72 17.44 -33.54
C PRO A 483 16.89 16.70 -34.19
N PRO A 484 16.69 15.44 -34.63
CA PRO A 484 17.71 14.71 -35.36
C PRO A 484 18.13 15.49 -36.61
N PRO A 485 19.42 15.44 -36.99
CA PRO A 485 19.88 16.09 -38.21
C PRO A 485 19.11 15.54 -39.42
N PRO A 486 18.80 16.40 -40.42
CA PRO A 486 18.10 15.97 -41.61
C PRO A 486 18.87 14.84 -42.30
N PRO A 487 18.16 13.87 -42.91
CA PRO A 487 18.82 12.80 -43.66
C PRO A 487 19.65 13.41 -44.80
N PRO A 488 20.82 12.83 -45.11
CA PRO A 488 21.64 13.31 -46.22
C PRO A 488 20.85 13.23 -47.54
N PRO A 489 21.07 14.17 -48.47
CA PRO A 489 20.34 14.21 -49.73
C PRO A 489 20.56 12.90 -50.50
N THR A 490 19.45 12.25 -50.86
CA THR A 490 19.44 11.14 -51.80
C THR A 490 19.97 11.63 -53.14
N HIS A 491 21.21 11.25 -53.47
CA HIS A 491 21.72 11.36 -54.82
C HIS A 491 20.90 10.45 -55.73
N THR A 492 20.07 11.07 -56.57
CA THR A 492 19.47 10.43 -57.74
C THR A 492 20.60 10.03 -58.69
N HIS A 493 20.94 8.75 -58.70
CA HIS A 493 21.70 8.17 -59.80
C HIS A 493 20.85 8.26 -61.06
N THR A 494 21.17 9.21 -61.93
CA THR A 494 20.75 9.18 -63.32
C THR A 494 21.58 8.10 -64.01
N GLU A 495 20.97 6.94 -64.23
CA GLU A 495 21.50 5.94 -65.16
C GLU A 495 21.53 6.56 -66.57
N SER A 496 22.72 6.65 -67.13
CA SER A 496 22.93 6.79 -68.57
C SER A 496 23.69 5.56 -69.05
N TYR A 497 23.05 4.79 -69.93
CA TYR A 497 23.62 3.71 -70.73
C TYR A 497 23.27 4.02 -72.19
N PRO A 498 24.06 3.49 -73.14
CA PRO A 498 24.99 4.23 -74.01
C PRO A 498 24.37 4.90 -75.23
#